data_AF-A0A841DKS8-F1
#
_entry.id   AF-A0A841DKS8-F1
#
_cell.length_a   1.000
_cell.length_b   1.000
_cell.length_c   1.000
_cell.angle_alpha   90.00
_cell.angle_beta   90.00
_cell.angle_gamma   90.00
#
_symmetry.space_group_name_H-M   'P 1'
#
loop_
_entity.id
_entity.type
_entity.pdbx_description
1 polymer ?
#
loop_
_entity_poly.entity_id
_entity_poly.type
_entity_poly.pdbx_seq_one_letter_code
_entity_poly.pdbx_strand_id
1 'polypeptide(L)'
;MRASTDERAALPALIDRWVADGLITSAQAGRMRGDLGLTEPAPVTGRTGQGHRRTALVVEALAYLGGVIVLVAASLIAARYWGSLADGARLGIAGGAAAALLLAGFGVPEAPRPANVRLRAVLWLLATAGTGGFFALFADRVLRFDGPAVGLTASVGAATLAALLWWRLPVLAQQTAFFVAIALVAATAVAQLVTRPHLPGLAVWGTGVVWFLLGWFGKVKPRRPVLALAAAVALTGTLMTLPTGAGGVLAICTLVAVVVVAVVIRDLLLLVVGAVGALNILPAVITEWFPGQLAAPLVLLAVGTLLVVAAVYVAKVREKP
;
A
#
# COMPACT_ATOMS: atom_id res chain seq x y z
N MET A 1 -7.91 -38.92 -31.33
CA MET A 1 -9.28 -38.39 -31.53
C MET A 1 -9.65 -37.57 -30.31
N ARG A 2 -9.82 -36.24 -30.44
CA ARG A 2 -10.31 -35.38 -29.35
C ARG A 2 -11.84 -35.35 -29.47
N ALA A 3 -12.54 -35.83 -28.45
CA ALA A 3 -14.00 -35.71 -28.35
C ALA A 3 -14.42 -34.24 -28.50
N SER A 4 -15.52 -34.02 -29.21
CA SER A 4 -16.09 -32.69 -29.42
C SER A 4 -16.50 -32.07 -28.07
N THR A 5 -16.50 -30.75 -27.96
CA THR A 5 -16.84 -30.03 -26.71
C THR A 5 -18.24 -30.40 -26.20
N ASP A 6 -19.16 -30.75 -27.11
CA ASP A 6 -20.53 -31.19 -26.82
C ASP A 6 -20.57 -32.57 -26.15
N GLU A 7 -19.69 -33.51 -26.55
CA GLU A 7 -19.60 -34.83 -25.91
C GLU A 7 -19.08 -34.73 -24.47
N ARG A 8 -18.18 -33.78 -24.18
CA ARG A 8 -17.70 -33.53 -22.81
C ARG A 8 -18.76 -32.91 -21.91
N ALA A 9 -19.67 -32.11 -22.46
CA ALA A 9 -20.77 -31.51 -21.72
C ALA A 9 -21.86 -32.54 -21.35
N ALA A 10 -22.06 -33.58 -22.17
CA ALA A 10 -23.05 -34.64 -21.93
C ALA A 10 -22.58 -35.74 -20.95
N LEU A 11 -21.26 -35.83 -20.71
CA LEU A 11 -20.64 -36.88 -19.89
C LEU A 11 -21.12 -36.95 -18.43
N PRO A 12 -21.31 -35.83 -17.71
CA PRO A 12 -21.84 -35.86 -16.35
C PRO A 12 -23.23 -36.52 -16.25
N ALA A 13 -24.14 -36.19 -17.18
CA ALA A 13 -25.50 -36.72 -17.21
C ALA A 13 -25.54 -38.23 -17.52
N LEU A 14 -24.61 -38.72 -18.35
CA LEU A 14 -24.45 -40.15 -18.63
C LEU A 14 -23.98 -40.93 -17.40
N ILE A 15 -23.03 -40.37 -16.63
CA ILE A 15 -22.54 -40.98 -15.39
C ILE A 15 -23.68 -41.06 -14.35
N ASP A 16 -24.50 -40.02 -14.22
CA ASP A 16 -25.65 -40.01 -13.32
C ASP A 16 -26.68 -41.08 -13.69
N ARG A 17 -26.96 -41.23 -14.99
CA ARG A 17 -27.85 -42.27 -15.49
C ARG A 17 -27.33 -43.67 -15.19
N TRP A 18 -26.03 -43.93 -15.36
CA TRP A 18 -25.44 -45.24 -15.07
C TRP A 18 -25.45 -45.59 -13.57
N VAL A 19 -25.41 -44.59 -12.69
CA VAL A 19 -25.61 -44.80 -11.24
C VAL A 19 -27.08 -45.12 -10.94
N ALA A 20 -28.01 -44.40 -11.55
CA ALA A 20 -29.44 -44.62 -11.38
C ALA A 20 -29.88 -46.01 -11.88
N ASP A 21 -29.29 -46.47 -12.99
CA ASP A 21 -29.53 -47.78 -13.58
C ASP A 21 -28.76 -48.91 -12.86
N GLY A 22 -27.97 -48.59 -11.83
CA GLY A 22 -27.21 -49.57 -11.03
C GLY A 22 -26.03 -50.22 -11.76
N LEU A 23 -25.65 -49.69 -12.92
CA LEU A 23 -24.55 -50.21 -13.75
C LEU A 23 -23.17 -49.93 -13.14
N ILE A 24 -23.06 -48.86 -12.35
CA ILE A 24 -21.85 -48.49 -11.60
C ILE A 24 -22.20 -48.03 -10.19
N THR A 25 -21.29 -48.26 -9.25
CA THR A 25 -21.42 -47.74 -7.87
C THR A 25 -21.16 -46.23 -7.82
N SER A 26 -21.74 -45.55 -6.82
CA SER A 26 -21.48 -44.13 -6.54
C SER A 26 -19.99 -43.83 -6.28
N ALA A 27 -19.24 -44.78 -5.73
CA ALA A 27 -17.79 -44.70 -5.56
C ALA A 27 -17.02 -44.80 -6.90
N GLN A 28 -17.48 -45.62 -7.85
CA GLN A 28 -16.91 -45.69 -9.20
C GLN A 28 -17.20 -44.43 -10.00
N ALA A 29 -18.42 -43.89 -9.92
CA ALA A 29 -18.79 -42.62 -10.54
C ALA A 29 -17.93 -41.45 -10.01
N GLY A 30 -17.62 -41.44 -8.72
CA GLY A 30 -16.70 -40.45 -8.12
C GLY A 30 -15.29 -40.51 -8.71
N ARG A 31 -14.73 -41.71 -8.92
CA ARG A 31 -13.43 -41.90 -9.56
C ARG A 31 -13.43 -41.47 -11.02
N MET A 32 -14.46 -41.84 -11.78
CA MET A 32 -14.61 -41.45 -13.19
C MET A 32 -14.68 -39.92 -13.37
N ARG A 33 -15.43 -39.21 -12.52
CA ARG A 33 -15.47 -37.73 -12.57
C ARG A 33 -14.13 -37.09 -12.20
N GLY A 34 -13.37 -37.71 -11.30
CA GLY A 34 -12.01 -37.29 -10.94
C GLY A 34 -11.03 -37.41 -12.11
N ASP A 35 -11.01 -38.57 -12.78
CA ASP A 35 -10.13 -38.84 -13.93
C ASP A 35 -10.47 -37.95 -15.14
N LEU A 36 -11.74 -37.59 -15.30
CA LEU A 36 -12.23 -36.74 -16.40
C LEU A 36 -12.12 -35.23 -16.10
N GLY A 37 -11.68 -34.83 -14.90
CA GLY A 37 -11.64 -33.43 -14.48
C GLY A 37 -13.02 -32.77 -14.39
N LEU A 38 -14.10 -33.57 -14.37
CA LEU A 38 -15.51 -33.14 -14.31
C LEU A 38 -15.97 -32.95 -12.87
N THR A 39 -15.08 -32.47 -12.00
CA THR A 39 -15.42 -32.22 -10.59
C THR A 39 -16.38 -31.03 -10.53
N GLU A 40 -17.69 -31.30 -10.66
CA GLU A 40 -18.67 -30.37 -10.14
C GLU A 40 -18.47 -30.25 -8.62
N PRO A 41 -18.53 -29.03 -8.07
CA PRO A 41 -18.36 -28.80 -6.65
C PRO A 41 -19.41 -29.63 -5.90
N ALA A 42 -18.93 -30.55 -5.07
CA ALA A 42 -19.76 -31.42 -4.24
C ALA A 42 -20.88 -30.60 -3.55
N PRO A 43 -22.08 -31.19 -3.38
CA PRO A 43 -23.16 -30.53 -2.64
C PRO A 43 -22.62 -30.11 -1.27
N VAL A 44 -22.66 -28.80 -1.04
CA VAL A 44 -22.16 -28.15 0.17
C VAL A 44 -22.93 -28.72 1.37
N THR A 45 -22.32 -29.69 2.05
CA THR A 45 -22.64 -29.99 3.44
C THR A 45 -22.20 -28.79 4.27
N GLY A 46 -23.06 -27.78 4.34
CA GLY A 46 -22.80 -26.44 4.89
C GLY A 46 -22.46 -26.36 6.38
N ARG A 47 -22.12 -27.47 7.05
CA ARG A 47 -21.83 -27.50 8.50
C ARG A 47 -20.36 -27.77 8.83
N THR A 48 -19.59 -28.44 7.96
CA THR A 48 -18.17 -28.76 8.24
C THR A 48 -17.21 -27.67 7.72
N GLY A 49 -17.56 -26.99 6.61
CA GLY A 49 -16.78 -25.88 6.05
C GLY A 49 -16.92 -24.56 6.82
N GLN A 50 -18.07 -24.29 7.43
CA GLN A 50 -18.27 -23.09 8.25
C GLN A 50 -17.48 -23.12 9.56
N GLY A 51 -17.35 -24.28 10.20
CA GLY A 51 -16.54 -24.47 11.41
C GLY A 51 -15.05 -24.19 11.15
N HIS A 52 -14.47 -24.80 10.11
CA HIS A 52 -13.08 -24.58 9.73
C HIS A 52 -12.81 -23.13 9.33
N ARG A 53 -13.74 -22.47 8.62
CA ARG A 53 -13.60 -21.06 8.23
C ARG A 53 -13.69 -20.11 9.42
N ARG A 54 -14.58 -20.37 10.39
CA ARG A 54 -14.68 -19.58 11.64
C ARG A 54 -13.44 -19.76 12.52
N THR A 55 -12.99 -21.00 12.72
CA THR A 55 -11.75 -21.26 13.49
C THR A 55 -10.54 -20.64 12.81
N ALA A 56 -10.43 -20.72 11.49
CA ALA A 56 -9.37 -20.05 10.74
C ALA A 56 -9.41 -18.52 10.90
N LEU A 57 -10.58 -17.89 10.82
CA LEU A 57 -10.74 -16.45 11.05
C LEU A 57 -10.39 -16.04 12.47
N VAL A 58 -10.76 -16.84 13.48
CA VAL A 58 -10.42 -16.58 14.89
C VAL A 58 -8.91 -16.70 15.10
N VAL A 59 -8.28 -17.74 14.54
CA VAL A 59 -6.82 -17.92 14.60
C VAL A 59 -6.09 -16.79 13.89
N GLU A 60 -6.56 -16.37 12.71
CA GLU A 60 -6.00 -15.26 11.96
C GLU A 60 -6.16 -13.93 12.72
N ALA A 61 -7.34 -13.66 13.30
CA ALA A 61 -7.58 -12.47 14.11
C ALA A 61 -6.73 -12.44 15.38
N LEU A 62 -6.58 -13.58 16.07
CA LEU A 62 -5.72 -13.72 17.24
C LEU A 62 -4.24 -13.54 16.89
N ALA A 63 -3.81 -14.02 15.72
CA ALA A 63 -2.44 -13.82 15.24
C ALA A 63 -2.17 -12.33 14.94
N TYR A 64 -3.10 -11.64 14.27
CA TYR A 64 -2.97 -10.20 14.04
C TYR A 64 -3.00 -9.40 15.34
N LEU A 65 -3.93 -9.71 16.24
CA LEU A 65 -4.04 -9.04 17.54
C LEU A 65 -2.79 -9.26 18.39
N GLY A 66 -2.32 -10.50 18.49
CA GLY A 66 -1.09 -10.86 19.20
C GLY A 66 0.12 -10.14 18.60
N GLY A 67 0.25 -10.09 17.27
CA GLY A 67 1.29 -9.35 16.58
C GLY A 67 1.28 -7.85 16.91
N VAL A 68 0.10 -7.22 16.89
CA VAL A 68 -0.06 -5.80 17.27
C VAL A 68 0.31 -5.57 18.73
N ILE A 69 -0.12 -6.43 19.65
CA ILE A 69 0.22 -6.32 21.08
C ILE A 69 1.73 -6.45 21.29
N VAL A 70 2.39 -7.41 20.64
CA VAL A 70 3.85 -7.58 20.70
C VAL A 70 4.55 -6.34 20.14
N LEU A 71 4.07 -5.80 19.02
CA LEU A 71 4.64 -4.59 18.42
C LEU A 71 4.52 -3.37 19.35
N VAL A 72 3.35 -3.18 19.97
CA VAL A 72 3.11 -2.10 20.94
C VAL A 72 4.00 -2.28 22.17
N ALA A 73 4.06 -3.48 22.74
CA ALA A 73 4.90 -3.76 23.89
C ALA A 73 6.39 -3.51 23.60
N ALA A 74 6.88 -4.01 22.46
CA ALA A 74 8.26 -3.76 22.01
C ALA A 74 8.52 -2.26 21.80
N SER A 75 7.56 -1.52 21.23
CA SER A 75 7.67 -0.07 21.03
C SER A 75 7.72 0.70 22.35
N LEU A 76 6.92 0.30 23.35
CA LEU A 76 6.93 0.91 24.68
C LEU A 76 8.23 0.61 25.44
N ILE A 77 8.72 -0.62 25.37
CA ILE A 77 10.02 -1.01 25.94
C ILE A 77 11.13 -0.19 25.26
N ALA A 78 11.12 -0.11 23.92
CA ALA A 78 12.07 0.71 23.19
C ALA A 78 11.96 2.17 23.64
N ALA A 79 10.79 2.80 23.62
CA ALA A 79 10.62 4.19 24.04
C ALA A 79 11.14 4.46 25.46
N ARG A 80 10.97 3.51 26.39
CA ARG A 80 11.41 3.65 27.77
C ARG A 80 12.92 3.45 27.97
N TYR A 81 13.51 2.44 27.32
CA TYR A 81 14.90 2.02 27.57
C TYR A 81 15.89 2.51 26.50
N TRP A 82 15.42 2.97 25.34
CA TRP A 82 16.28 3.42 24.25
C TRP A 82 17.24 4.50 24.69
N GLY A 83 16.76 5.49 25.46
CA GLY A 83 17.56 6.59 26.00
C GLY A 83 18.69 6.14 26.92
N SER A 84 18.56 5.00 27.60
CA SER A 84 19.59 4.44 28.51
C SER A 84 20.61 3.54 27.82
N LEU A 85 20.35 3.11 26.58
CA LEU A 85 21.29 2.25 25.85
C LEU A 85 22.49 3.06 25.33
N ALA A 86 23.67 2.46 25.40
CA ALA A 86 24.86 2.95 24.70
C ALA A 86 24.62 3.02 23.19
N ASP A 87 25.29 3.93 22.50
CA ASP A 87 25.09 4.14 21.05
C ASP A 87 25.38 2.88 20.23
N GLY A 88 26.42 2.12 20.62
CA GLY A 88 26.74 0.83 20.01
C GLY A 88 25.62 -0.20 20.16
N ALA A 89 24.92 -0.22 21.30
CA ALA A 89 23.79 -1.13 21.52
C ALA A 89 22.58 -0.72 20.65
N ARG A 90 22.31 0.58 20.51
CA ARG A 90 21.25 1.08 19.61
C ARG A 90 21.51 0.71 18.15
N LEU A 91 22.75 0.90 17.69
CA LEU A 91 23.18 0.51 16.35
C LEU A 91 23.10 -1.01 16.15
N GLY A 92 23.58 -1.78 17.12
CA GLY A 92 23.52 -3.24 17.09
C GLY A 92 22.08 -3.77 17.01
N ILE A 93 21.16 -3.19 17.78
CA ILE A 93 19.73 -3.56 17.76
C ILE A 93 19.10 -3.18 16.41
N ALA A 94 19.30 -1.94 15.94
CA ALA A 94 18.70 -1.48 14.68
C ALA A 94 19.24 -2.25 13.47
N GLY A 95 20.57 -2.38 13.37
CA GLY A 95 21.25 -3.10 12.30
C GLY A 95 20.97 -4.60 12.36
N GLY A 96 21.00 -5.19 13.56
CA GLY A 96 20.68 -6.59 13.80
C GLY A 96 19.23 -6.93 13.43
N ALA A 97 18.27 -6.09 13.79
CA ALA A 97 16.87 -6.26 13.40
C ALA A 97 16.69 -6.15 11.88
N ALA A 98 17.30 -5.15 11.24
CA ALA A 98 17.24 -4.99 9.79
C ALA A 98 17.85 -6.20 9.05
N ALA A 99 19.02 -6.67 9.50
CA ALA A 99 19.67 -7.85 8.95
C ALA A 99 18.85 -9.12 9.17
N ALA A 100 18.30 -9.32 10.37
CA ALA A 100 17.45 -10.46 10.68
C ALA A 100 16.19 -10.50 9.80
N LEU A 101 15.53 -9.34 9.60
CA LEU A 101 14.37 -9.22 8.71
C LEU A 101 14.73 -9.52 7.25
N LEU A 102 15.88 -9.00 6.79
CA LEU A 102 16.38 -9.23 5.45
C LEU A 102 16.67 -10.73 5.21
N LEU A 103 17.41 -11.36 6.12
CA LEU A 103 17.76 -12.78 6.08
C LEU A 103 16.52 -13.67 6.22
N ALA A 104 15.58 -13.33 7.10
CA ALA A 104 14.31 -14.03 7.23
C ALA A 104 13.53 -14.01 5.91
N GLY A 105 13.54 -12.89 5.18
CA GLY A 105 12.93 -12.80 3.86
C GLY A 105 13.57 -13.73 2.83
N PHE A 106 14.90 -13.92 2.86
CA PHE A 106 15.59 -14.91 2.02
C PHE A 106 15.28 -16.36 2.44
N GLY A 107 15.04 -16.61 3.72
CA GLY A 107 14.65 -17.93 4.23
C GLY A 107 13.23 -18.37 3.87
N VAL A 108 12.36 -17.45 3.40
CA VAL A 108 10.98 -17.80 3.01
C VAL A 108 11.01 -18.64 1.72
N PRO A 109 10.47 -19.88 1.73
CA PRO A 109 10.50 -20.77 0.56
C PRO A 109 9.96 -20.12 -0.72
N GLU A 110 10.62 -20.40 -1.85
CA GLU A 110 10.23 -19.91 -3.18
C GLU A 110 8.97 -20.55 -3.75
N ALA A 111 8.40 -21.55 -3.06
CA ALA A 111 7.17 -22.21 -3.47
C ALA A 111 6.10 -21.16 -3.82
N PRO A 112 5.39 -21.30 -4.97
CA PRO A 112 4.49 -20.30 -5.54
C PRO A 112 3.16 -20.16 -4.78
N ARG A 113 3.22 -20.09 -3.45
CA ARG A 113 2.09 -19.78 -2.58
C ARG A 113 1.98 -18.25 -2.45
N PRO A 114 0.82 -17.63 -2.70
CA PRO A 114 0.62 -16.19 -2.56
C PRO A 114 1.01 -15.65 -1.18
N ALA A 115 0.83 -16.45 -0.12
CA ALA A 115 1.21 -16.10 1.24
C ALA A 115 2.73 -15.88 1.40
N ASN A 116 3.55 -16.71 0.77
CA ASN A 116 5.01 -16.62 0.87
C ASN A 116 5.54 -15.34 0.23
N VAL A 117 4.97 -14.95 -0.92
CA VAL A 117 5.34 -13.70 -1.62
C VAL A 117 4.98 -12.49 -0.77
N ARG A 118 3.80 -12.50 -0.14
CA ARG A 118 3.36 -11.42 0.76
C ARG A 118 4.25 -11.30 2.00
N LEU A 119 4.51 -12.43 2.67
CA LEU A 119 5.38 -12.47 3.85
C LEU A 119 6.79 -11.93 3.51
N ARG A 120 7.36 -12.40 2.39
CA ARG A 120 8.67 -11.93 1.91
C ARG A 120 8.66 -10.43 1.62
N ALA A 121 7.61 -9.94 0.95
CA ALA A 121 7.47 -8.52 0.65
C ALA A 121 7.39 -7.64 1.90
N VAL A 122 6.68 -8.10 2.95
CA VAL A 122 6.57 -7.40 4.24
C VAL A 122 7.91 -7.42 4.98
N LEU A 123 8.58 -8.57 5.08
CA LEU A 123 9.89 -8.70 5.72
C LEU A 123 10.92 -7.77 5.07
N TRP A 124 10.95 -7.73 3.74
CA TRP A 124 11.84 -6.86 2.98
C TRP A 124 11.48 -5.38 3.08
N LEU A 125 10.20 -5.04 3.20
CA LEU A 125 9.75 -3.66 3.44
C LEU A 125 10.22 -3.19 4.82
N LEU A 126 10.04 -4.02 5.85
CA LEU A 126 10.50 -3.73 7.20
C LEU A 126 12.03 -3.68 7.28
N ALA A 127 12.74 -4.56 6.56
CA ALA A 127 14.19 -4.49 6.44
C ALA A 127 14.65 -3.17 5.82
N THR A 128 13.98 -2.70 4.76
CA THR A 128 14.26 -1.40 4.13
C THR A 128 14.08 -0.23 5.11
N ALA A 129 12.98 -0.21 5.86
CA ALA A 129 12.73 0.80 6.88
C ALA A 129 13.78 0.72 8.01
N GLY A 130 14.09 -0.49 8.47
CA GLY A 130 15.13 -0.73 9.48
C GLY A 130 16.51 -0.29 9.03
N THR A 131 16.88 -0.51 7.77
CA THR A 131 18.13 -0.02 7.19
C THR A 131 18.18 1.49 7.15
N GLY A 132 17.09 2.17 6.78
CA GLY A 132 16.99 3.63 6.89
C GLY A 132 17.20 4.12 8.32
N GLY A 133 16.56 3.47 9.30
CA GLY A 133 16.74 3.78 10.72
C GLY A 133 18.17 3.53 11.22
N PHE A 134 18.81 2.44 10.80
CA PHE A 134 20.21 2.15 11.11
C PHE A 134 21.14 3.24 10.57
N PHE A 135 21.01 3.61 9.30
CA PHE A 135 21.84 4.66 8.69
C PHE A 135 21.57 6.04 9.30
N ALA A 136 20.33 6.33 9.72
CA ALA A 136 20.02 7.54 10.48
C ALA A 136 20.79 7.58 11.81
N LEU A 137 20.73 6.49 12.59
CA LEU A 137 21.46 6.39 13.86
C LEU A 137 22.98 6.43 13.65
N PHE A 138 23.48 5.78 12.61
CA PHE A 138 24.90 5.77 12.29
C PHE A 138 25.40 7.17 11.92
N ALA A 139 24.65 7.89 11.08
CA ALA A 139 24.96 9.26 10.71
C ALA A 139 24.91 10.21 11.91
N ASP A 140 23.87 10.11 12.75
CA ASP A 140 23.69 10.96 13.95
C ASP A 140 24.77 10.69 15.01
N ARG A 141 25.01 9.42 15.35
CA ARG A 141 25.84 9.05 16.53
C ARG A 141 27.31 8.87 16.23
N VAL A 142 27.63 8.26 15.08
CA VAL A 142 29.01 7.91 14.73
C VAL A 142 29.62 9.03 13.89
N LEU A 143 28.93 9.44 12.83
CA LEU A 143 29.44 10.48 11.92
C LEU A 143 29.16 11.90 12.44
N ARG A 144 28.25 12.06 13.40
CA ARG A 144 27.84 13.34 14.00
C ARG A 144 27.38 14.34 12.95
N PHE A 145 26.64 13.84 11.96
CA PHE A 145 26.04 14.65 10.92
C PHE A 145 24.87 15.48 11.47
N ASP A 146 24.59 16.59 10.81
CA ASP A 146 23.44 17.44 11.07
C ASP A 146 22.16 16.87 10.43
N GLY A 147 21.01 17.40 10.82
CA GLY A 147 19.68 16.85 10.48
C GLY A 147 19.49 16.49 9.00
N PRO A 148 19.77 17.40 8.04
CA PRO A 148 19.62 17.07 6.63
C PRO A 148 20.60 15.99 6.13
N ALA A 149 21.82 15.90 6.68
CA ALA A 149 22.81 14.89 6.27
C ALA A 149 22.47 13.52 6.85
N VAL A 150 21.92 13.49 8.07
CA VAL A 150 21.34 12.29 8.67
C VAL A 150 20.20 11.77 7.80
N GLY A 151 19.27 12.65 7.42
CA GLY A 151 18.14 12.31 6.55
C GLY A 151 18.60 11.79 5.17
N LEU A 152 19.60 12.43 4.57
CA LEU A 152 20.16 12.01 3.28
C LEU A 152 20.84 10.65 3.37
N THR A 153 21.67 10.41 4.40
CA THR A 153 22.36 9.13 4.60
C THR A 153 21.36 8.00 4.84
N ALA A 154 20.34 8.25 5.66
CA ALA A 154 19.26 7.32 5.94
C ALA A 154 18.47 6.94 4.68
N SER A 155 18.05 7.96 3.92
CA SER A 155 17.22 7.76 2.72
C SER A 155 18.01 7.13 1.57
N VAL A 156 19.30 7.46 1.39
CA VAL A 156 20.18 6.80 0.40
C VAL A 156 20.39 5.32 0.75
N GLY A 157 20.65 5.01 2.02
CA GLY A 157 20.78 3.62 2.47
C GLY A 157 19.50 2.81 2.24
N ALA A 158 18.35 3.37 2.60
CA ALA A 158 17.04 2.76 2.35
C ALA A 158 16.75 2.61 0.84
N ALA A 159 17.00 3.64 0.04
CA ALA A 159 16.76 3.61 -1.41
C ALA A 159 17.63 2.56 -2.11
N THR A 160 18.89 2.43 -1.69
CA THR A 160 19.82 1.43 -2.25
C THR A 160 19.34 0.01 -1.98
N LEU A 161 18.94 -0.29 -0.73
CA LEU A 161 18.40 -1.60 -0.40
C LEU A 161 17.06 -1.85 -1.12
N ALA A 162 16.15 -0.87 -1.12
CA ALA A 162 14.86 -0.98 -1.78
C ALA A 162 15.00 -1.22 -3.30
N ALA A 163 15.94 -0.55 -3.97
CA ALA A 163 16.23 -0.76 -5.38
C ALA A 163 16.71 -2.19 -5.65
N LEU A 164 17.64 -2.69 -4.83
CA LEU A 164 18.15 -4.06 -4.96
C LEU A 164 17.05 -5.10 -4.74
N LEU A 165 16.21 -4.91 -3.72
CA LEU A 165 15.10 -5.81 -3.40
C LEU A 165 13.99 -5.75 -4.45
N TRP A 166 13.71 -4.56 -4.99
CA TRP A 166 12.75 -4.38 -6.08
C TRP A 166 13.22 -5.07 -7.37
N TRP A 167 14.53 -5.02 -7.67
CA TRP A 167 15.09 -5.75 -8.80
C TRP A 167 14.98 -7.28 -8.62
N ARG A 168 15.13 -7.78 -7.39
CA ARG A 168 15.00 -9.21 -7.08
C ARG A 168 13.56 -9.72 -7.05
N LEU A 169 12.62 -8.93 -6.51
CA LEU A 169 11.20 -9.27 -6.45
C LEU A 169 10.38 -8.03 -6.83
N PRO A 170 9.96 -7.89 -8.11
CA PRO A 170 9.24 -6.72 -8.61
C PRO A 170 7.77 -6.71 -8.14
N VAL A 171 7.57 -6.56 -6.83
CA VAL A 171 6.25 -6.42 -6.18
C VAL A 171 5.99 -4.97 -5.78
N LEU A 172 4.70 -4.60 -5.73
CA LEU A 172 4.25 -3.24 -5.42
C LEU A 172 4.83 -2.72 -4.09
N ALA A 173 4.93 -3.57 -3.07
CA ALA A 173 5.46 -3.15 -1.76
C ALA A 173 6.91 -2.64 -1.84
N GLN A 174 7.78 -3.32 -2.60
CA GLN A 174 9.17 -2.92 -2.77
C GLN A 174 9.32 -1.70 -3.68
N GLN A 175 8.46 -1.62 -4.72
CA GLN A 175 8.37 -0.42 -5.54
C GLN A 175 7.95 0.80 -4.70
N THR A 176 6.97 0.66 -3.81
CA THR A 176 6.55 1.71 -2.88
C THR A 176 7.69 2.11 -1.96
N ALA A 177 8.42 1.13 -1.42
CA ALA A 177 9.58 1.39 -0.56
C ALA A 177 10.64 2.22 -1.30
N PHE A 178 10.99 1.82 -2.52
CA PHE A 178 11.96 2.54 -3.35
C PHE A 178 11.48 3.95 -3.70
N PHE A 179 10.21 4.09 -4.09
CA PHE A 179 9.63 5.38 -4.44
C PHE A 179 9.59 6.35 -3.25
N VAL A 180 9.21 5.88 -2.07
CA VAL A 180 9.24 6.71 -0.85
C VAL A 180 10.68 7.08 -0.49
N ALA A 181 11.61 6.12 -0.56
CA ALA A 181 13.01 6.38 -0.25
C ALA A 181 13.63 7.40 -1.21
N ILE A 182 13.37 7.32 -2.52
CA ILE A 182 13.92 8.28 -3.49
C ILE A 182 13.29 9.68 -3.34
N ALA A 183 12.00 9.77 -2.95
CA ALA A 183 11.37 11.05 -2.62
C ALA A 183 12.02 11.69 -1.38
N LEU A 184 12.38 10.88 -0.37
CA LEU A 184 13.14 11.35 0.80
C LEU A 184 14.56 11.75 0.44
N VAL A 185 15.25 11.02 -0.46
CA VAL A 185 16.57 11.42 -0.99
C VAL A 185 16.46 12.79 -1.66
N ALA A 186 15.47 13.00 -2.54
CA ALA A 186 15.27 14.29 -3.21
C ALA A 186 15.02 15.43 -2.21
N ALA A 187 14.16 15.20 -1.21
CA ALA A 187 13.85 16.19 -0.18
C ALA A 187 15.07 16.57 0.66
N THR A 188 15.80 15.56 1.15
CA THR A 188 16.95 15.75 2.04
C THR A 188 18.16 16.29 1.30
N ALA A 189 18.36 15.93 0.03
CA ALA A 189 19.37 16.54 -0.83
C ALA A 189 19.09 18.02 -1.08
N VAL A 190 17.84 18.40 -1.35
CA VAL A 190 17.48 19.83 -1.50
C VAL A 190 17.62 20.58 -0.17
N ALA A 191 17.25 19.96 0.96
CA ALA A 191 17.43 20.56 2.28
C ALA A 191 18.91 20.78 2.64
N GLN A 192 19.83 19.97 2.11
CA GLN A 192 21.27 20.16 2.25
C GLN A 192 21.79 21.33 1.41
N LEU A 193 21.28 21.48 0.18
CA LEU A 193 21.76 22.49 -0.76
C LEU A 193 21.14 23.87 -0.53
N VAL A 194 19.94 23.94 0.07
CA VAL A 194 19.20 25.19 0.20
C VAL A 194 18.55 25.35 1.57
N THR A 195 18.73 26.53 2.16
CA THR A 195 18.18 26.91 3.48
C THR A 195 16.69 27.29 3.44
N ARG A 196 16.06 27.33 2.27
CA ARG A 196 14.64 27.71 2.13
C ARG A 196 13.73 26.53 2.51
N PRO A 197 12.85 26.69 3.52
CA PRO A 197 12.11 25.57 4.11
C PRO A 197 11.08 24.92 3.17
N HIS A 198 10.62 25.63 2.13
CA HIS A 198 9.60 25.13 1.21
C HIS A 198 10.17 24.30 0.05
N LEU A 199 11.46 24.45 -0.30
CA LEU A 199 12.03 23.78 -1.48
C LEU A 199 12.13 22.24 -1.36
N PRO A 200 12.40 21.64 -0.19
CA PRO A 200 12.33 20.18 -0.03
C PRO A 200 10.96 19.61 -0.40
N GLY A 201 9.87 20.34 -0.11
CA GLY A 201 8.52 19.94 -0.50
C GLY A 201 8.31 19.92 -2.03
N LEU A 202 8.93 20.85 -2.76
CA LEU A 202 8.92 20.82 -4.24
C LEU A 202 9.68 19.62 -4.80
N ALA A 203 10.76 19.19 -4.15
CA ALA A 203 11.49 17.99 -4.55
C ALA A 203 10.63 16.72 -4.37
N VAL A 204 9.90 16.62 -3.25
CA VAL A 204 8.93 15.55 -3.01
C VAL A 204 7.81 15.59 -4.06
N TRP A 205 7.24 16.77 -4.31
CA TRP A 205 6.20 16.97 -5.32
C TRP A 205 6.67 16.54 -6.71
N GLY A 206 7.85 17.01 -7.13
CA GLY A 206 8.44 16.70 -8.44
C GLY A 206 8.71 15.20 -8.59
N THR A 207 9.19 14.55 -7.52
CA THR A 207 9.34 13.09 -7.51
C THR A 207 7.99 12.38 -7.72
N GLY A 208 6.94 12.85 -7.03
CA GLY A 208 5.57 12.39 -7.24
C GLY A 208 5.07 12.53 -8.66
N VAL A 209 5.26 13.71 -9.27
CA VAL A 209 4.86 13.98 -10.66
C VAL A 209 5.61 13.09 -11.65
N VAL A 210 6.94 12.97 -11.52
CA VAL A 210 7.75 12.10 -12.39
C VAL A 210 7.26 10.66 -12.30
N TRP A 211 7.01 10.15 -11.09
CA TRP A 211 6.53 8.78 -10.90
C TRP A 211 5.11 8.57 -11.44
N PHE A 212 4.25 9.58 -11.31
CA PHE A 212 2.91 9.58 -11.88
C PHE A 212 2.97 9.46 -13.40
N LEU A 213 3.83 10.26 -14.05
CA LEU A 213 4.05 10.20 -15.49
C LEU A 213 4.61 8.84 -15.94
N LEU A 214 5.58 8.28 -15.21
CA LEU A 214 6.11 6.94 -15.48
C LEU A 214 5.02 5.85 -15.40
N GLY A 215 4.12 5.94 -14.40
CA GLY A 215 2.95 5.07 -14.30
C GLY A 215 1.94 5.32 -15.42
N TRP A 216 1.72 6.58 -15.79
CA TRP A 216 0.79 7.00 -16.84
C TRP A 216 1.19 6.43 -18.21
N PHE A 217 2.46 6.53 -18.55
CA PHE A 217 3.04 5.97 -19.78
C PHE A 217 3.31 4.47 -19.71
N GLY A 218 2.91 3.79 -18.62
CA GLY A 218 3.02 2.34 -18.48
C GLY A 218 4.44 1.81 -18.33
N LYS A 219 5.41 2.67 -18.01
CA LYS A 219 6.81 2.28 -17.73
C LYS A 219 6.93 1.54 -16.39
N VAL A 220 5.99 1.77 -15.48
CA VAL A 220 5.94 1.11 -14.18
C VAL A 220 4.59 0.44 -13.96
N LYS A 221 4.61 -0.81 -13.50
CA LYS A 221 3.44 -1.66 -13.30
C LYS A 221 3.34 -2.07 -11.83
N PRO A 222 2.13 -2.25 -11.27
CA PRO A 222 0.81 -2.10 -11.89
C PRO A 222 0.31 -0.64 -11.92
N ARG A 223 -0.29 -0.21 -13.03
CA ARG A 223 -0.60 1.22 -13.31
C ARG A 223 -1.46 1.91 -12.23
N ARG A 224 -2.60 1.32 -11.86
CA ARG A 224 -3.57 1.95 -10.92
C ARG A 224 -2.97 2.31 -9.55
N PRO A 225 -2.37 1.37 -8.79
CA PRO A 225 -1.78 1.70 -7.50
C PRO A 225 -0.60 2.66 -7.62
N VAL A 226 0.16 2.62 -8.74
CA VAL A 226 1.26 3.55 -8.97
C VAL A 226 0.77 4.98 -9.17
N LEU A 227 -0.30 5.19 -9.94
CA LEU A 227 -0.90 6.51 -10.10
C LEU A 227 -1.42 7.06 -8.78
N ALA A 228 -2.13 6.23 -8.00
CA ALA A 228 -2.66 6.64 -6.69
C ALA A 228 -1.53 6.99 -5.71
N LEU A 229 -0.50 6.16 -5.61
CA LEU A 229 0.64 6.38 -4.74
C LEU A 229 1.45 7.63 -5.15
N ALA A 230 1.69 7.80 -6.44
CA ALA A 230 2.42 8.95 -6.96
C ALA A 230 1.64 10.27 -6.75
N ALA A 231 0.33 10.25 -6.94
CA ALA A 231 -0.54 11.39 -6.61
C ALA A 231 -0.53 11.70 -5.11
N ALA A 232 -0.56 10.69 -4.24
CA ALA A 232 -0.46 10.89 -2.80
C ALA A 232 0.86 11.55 -2.41
N VAL A 233 1.99 11.09 -2.94
CA VAL A 233 3.31 11.71 -2.70
C VAL A 233 3.38 13.13 -3.27
N ALA A 234 2.81 13.39 -4.45
CA ALA A 234 2.74 14.74 -5.01
C ALA A 234 1.96 15.69 -4.08
N LEU A 235 0.79 15.28 -3.60
CA LEU A 235 -0.02 16.05 -2.65
C LEU A 235 0.72 16.28 -1.32
N THR A 236 1.39 15.26 -0.78
CA THR A 236 2.25 15.42 0.41
C THR A 236 3.35 16.44 0.16
N GLY A 237 3.99 16.41 -1.01
CA GLY A 237 4.98 17.42 -1.40
C GLY A 237 4.39 18.83 -1.38
N THR A 238 3.16 19.01 -1.89
CA THR A 238 2.49 20.32 -1.81
C THR A 238 2.22 20.76 -0.37
N LEU A 239 1.80 19.86 0.52
CA LEU A 239 1.60 20.16 1.94
C LEU A 239 2.89 20.64 2.62
N MET A 240 4.04 20.06 2.26
CA MET A 240 5.35 20.50 2.75
C MET A 240 5.77 21.88 2.21
N THR A 241 5.15 22.37 1.13
CA THR A 241 5.39 23.72 0.56
C THR A 241 4.46 24.80 1.08
N LEU A 242 3.44 24.44 1.87
CA LEU A 242 2.28 25.30 2.18
C LEU A 242 2.51 26.60 2.98
N PRO A 243 3.57 26.84 3.79
CA PRO A 243 3.72 28.14 4.46
C PRO A 243 4.15 29.27 3.49
N THR A 244 3.82 29.15 2.20
CA THR A 244 4.09 30.13 1.16
C THR A 244 2.83 30.31 0.31
N GLY A 245 2.52 31.55 -0.10
CA GLY A 245 1.38 31.82 -0.98
C GLY A 245 1.40 31.00 -2.28
N ALA A 246 2.58 30.77 -2.86
CA ALA A 246 2.77 29.93 -4.04
C ALA A 246 2.50 28.43 -3.76
N GLY A 247 2.82 27.94 -2.55
CA GLY A 247 2.54 26.57 -2.13
C GLY A 247 1.04 26.26 -2.08
N GLY A 248 0.22 27.21 -1.62
CA GLY A 248 -1.25 27.09 -1.61
C GLY A 248 -1.83 26.92 -3.02
N VAL A 249 -1.35 27.73 -3.97
CA VAL A 249 -1.76 27.63 -5.38
C VAL A 249 -1.34 26.28 -5.96
N LEU A 250 -0.09 25.85 -5.74
CA LEU A 250 0.38 24.54 -6.19
C LEU A 250 -0.45 23.38 -5.62
N ALA A 251 -0.81 23.46 -4.34
CA ALA A 251 -1.62 22.46 -3.67
C ALA A 251 -3.03 22.36 -4.28
N ILE A 252 -3.71 23.49 -4.50
CA ILE A 252 -5.03 23.50 -5.15
C ILE A 252 -4.93 22.99 -6.59
N CYS A 253 -3.97 23.47 -7.39
CA CYS A 253 -3.80 23.03 -8.77
C CYS A 253 -3.54 21.52 -8.86
N THR A 254 -2.67 20.99 -7.99
CA THR A 254 -2.37 19.55 -7.94
C THR A 254 -3.60 18.76 -7.51
N LEU A 255 -4.33 19.23 -6.50
CA LEU A 255 -5.57 18.60 -6.03
C LEU A 255 -6.63 18.53 -7.14
N VAL A 256 -6.89 19.65 -7.80
CA VAL A 256 -7.85 19.72 -8.93
C VAL A 256 -7.42 18.79 -10.04
N ALA A 257 -6.13 18.78 -10.41
CA ALA A 257 -5.61 17.87 -11.44
C ALA A 257 -5.83 16.40 -11.06
N VAL A 258 -5.54 16.00 -9.82
CA VAL A 258 -5.75 14.63 -9.34
C VAL A 258 -7.24 14.24 -9.39
N VAL A 259 -8.14 15.12 -8.94
CA VAL A 259 -9.59 14.86 -8.97
C VAL A 259 -10.11 14.76 -10.40
N VAL A 260 -9.73 15.69 -11.28
CA VAL A 260 -10.12 15.66 -12.70
C VAL A 260 -9.64 14.38 -13.35
N VAL A 261 -8.37 14.01 -13.16
CA VAL A 261 -7.83 12.78 -13.72
C VAL A 261 -8.57 11.56 -13.16
N ALA A 262 -8.84 11.50 -11.86
CA ALA A 262 -9.60 10.41 -11.23
C ALA A 262 -10.99 10.23 -11.85
N VAL A 263 -11.71 11.33 -12.09
CA VAL A 263 -13.05 11.30 -12.70
C VAL A 263 -12.99 10.89 -14.17
N VAL A 264 -12.03 11.43 -14.94
CA VAL A 264 -11.87 11.11 -16.37
C VAL A 264 -11.53 9.64 -16.57
N ILE A 265 -10.62 9.08 -15.78
CA ILE A 265 -10.21 7.67 -15.91
C ILE A 265 -11.10 6.70 -15.13
N ARG A 266 -12.09 7.21 -14.37
CA ARG A 266 -13.00 6.46 -13.50
C ARG A 266 -12.26 5.54 -12.51
N ASP A 267 -11.17 6.04 -11.92
CA ASP A 267 -10.37 5.27 -10.95
C ASP A 267 -10.71 5.68 -9.51
N LEU A 268 -11.31 4.74 -8.78
CA LEU A 268 -11.74 4.95 -7.40
C LEU A 268 -10.57 5.18 -6.44
N LEU A 269 -9.43 4.52 -6.64
CA LEU A 269 -8.26 4.68 -5.76
C LEU A 269 -7.69 6.09 -5.88
N LEU A 270 -7.59 6.60 -7.11
CA LEU A 270 -7.14 7.97 -7.35
C LEU A 270 -8.15 8.99 -6.80
N LEU A 271 -9.45 8.70 -6.87
CA LEU A 271 -10.49 9.54 -6.29
C LEU A 271 -10.41 9.57 -4.76
N VAL A 272 -10.14 8.44 -4.10
CA VAL A 272 -9.90 8.36 -2.66
C VAL A 272 -8.69 9.20 -2.27
N VAL A 273 -7.61 9.14 -3.04
CA VAL A 273 -6.42 9.98 -2.84
C VAL A 273 -6.76 11.47 -2.99
N GLY A 274 -7.54 11.83 -4.03
CA GLY A 274 -8.02 13.20 -4.21
C GLY A 274 -8.90 13.68 -3.04
N ALA A 275 -9.79 12.85 -2.53
CA ALA A 275 -10.65 13.18 -1.39
C ALA A 275 -9.85 13.37 -0.10
N VAL A 276 -8.92 12.47 0.22
CA VAL A 276 -8.01 12.60 1.37
C VAL A 276 -7.13 13.85 1.20
N GLY A 277 -6.65 14.11 -0.01
CA GLY A 277 -5.91 15.33 -0.35
C GLY A 277 -6.73 16.58 -0.07
N ALA A 278 -7.98 16.64 -0.50
CA ALA A 278 -8.88 17.77 -0.27
C ALA A 278 -9.10 18.03 1.22
N LEU A 279 -9.30 16.96 2.02
CA LEU A 279 -9.47 17.06 3.47
C LEU A 279 -8.26 17.67 4.19
N ASN A 280 -7.05 17.48 3.66
CA ASN A 280 -5.83 18.03 4.26
C ASN A 280 -5.47 19.41 3.69
N ILE A 281 -5.60 19.60 2.37
CA ILE A 281 -5.16 20.82 1.67
C ILE A 281 -6.15 21.97 1.88
N LEU A 282 -7.46 21.74 1.76
CA LEU A 282 -8.43 22.84 1.80
C LEU A 282 -8.43 23.58 3.14
N PRO A 283 -8.47 22.90 4.31
CA PRO A 283 -8.43 23.60 5.60
C PRO A 283 -7.11 24.36 5.79
N ALA A 284 -5.99 23.77 5.38
CA ALA A 284 -4.67 24.39 5.51
C ALA A 284 -4.56 25.66 4.65
N VAL A 285 -4.97 25.60 3.38
CA VAL A 285 -4.96 26.76 2.47
C VAL A 285 -5.90 27.86 2.96
N ILE A 286 -7.07 27.51 3.48
CA ILE A 286 -8.02 28.49 3.99
C ILE A 286 -7.52 29.18 5.26
N THR A 287 -6.92 28.41 6.17
CA THR A 287 -6.34 28.98 7.40
C THR A 287 -5.23 29.96 7.06
N GLU A 288 -4.44 29.66 6.03
CA GLU A 288 -3.37 30.53 5.54
C GLU A 288 -3.91 31.79 4.83
N TRP A 289 -4.91 31.65 3.95
CA TRP A 289 -5.41 32.75 3.11
C TRP A 289 -6.48 33.62 3.78
N PHE A 290 -7.22 33.07 4.74
CA PHE A 290 -8.32 33.74 5.44
C PHE A 290 -8.16 33.63 6.97
N PRO A 291 -7.07 34.14 7.56
CA PRO A 291 -6.84 34.05 8.99
C PRO A 291 -7.97 34.78 9.76
N GLY A 292 -8.60 34.07 10.70
CA GLY A 292 -9.57 34.65 11.64
C GLY A 292 -11.01 34.81 11.13
N GLN A 293 -11.37 34.29 9.96
CA GLN A 293 -12.76 34.38 9.45
C GLN A 293 -13.52 33.05 9.53
N LEU A 294 -14.55 32.98 10.38
CA LEU A 294 -15.48 31.84 10.48
C LEU A 294 -16.24 31.54 9.17
N ALA A 295 -16.29 32.50 8.25
CA ALA A 295 -16.98 32.38 6.97
C ALA A 295 -16.43 31.23 6.11
N ALA A 296 -15.11 31.05 6.06
CA ALA A 296 -14.51 30.06 5.17
C ALA A 296 -14.78 28.60 5.59
N PRO A 297 -14.65 28.21 6.88
CA PRO A 297 -15.11 26.91 7.36
C PRO A 297 -16.60 26.65 7.11
N LEU A 298 -17.45 27.67 7.29
CA LEU A 298 -18.91 27.55 7.08
C LEU A 298 -19.27 27.35 5.60
N VAL A 299 -18.61 28.07 4.69
CA VAL A 299 -18.79 27.87 3.24
C VAL A 299 -18.36 26.47 2.84
N LEU A 300 -17.25 25.97 3.38
CA LEU A 300 -16.79 24.61 3.09
C LEU A 300 -17.77 23.54 3.58
N LEU A 301 -18.30 23.73 4.79
CA LEU A 301 -19.32 22.86 5.36
C LEU A 301 -20.56 22.86 4.44
N ALA A 302 -21.05 24.04 4.06
CA ALA A 302 -22.22 24.18 3.21
C ALA A 302 -22.02 23.54 1.82
N VAL A 303 -20.89 23.80 1.15
CA VAL A 303 -20.55 23.21 -0.15
C VAL A 303 -20.40 21.69 -0.04
N GLY A 304 -19.73 21.20 1.01
CA GLY A 304 -19.58 19.78 1.27
C GLY A 304 -20.92 19.09 1.47
N THR A 305 -21.81 19.66 2.29
CA THR A 305 -23.17 19.15 2.48
C THR A 305 -23.96 19.14 1.18
N LEU A 306 -23.88 20.20 0.37
CA LEU A 306 -24.56 20.27 -0.93
C LEU A 306 -24.08 19.18 -1.89
N LEU A 307 -22.77 18.93 -1.97
CA LEU A 307 -22.21 17.86 -2.81
C LEU A 307 -22.68 16.48 -2.36
N VAL A 308 -22.76 16.23 -1.05
CA VAL A 308 -23.31 14.97 -0.50
C VAL A 308 -24.78 14.81 -0.87
N VAL A 309 -25.59 15.86 -0.71
CA VAL A 309 -27.01 15.84 -1.10
C VAL A 309 -27.17 15.57 -2.60
N ALA A 310 -26.39 16.24 -3.45
CA ALA A 310 -26.40 16.02 -4.89
C ALA A 310 -26.02 14.57 -5.25
N ALA A 311 -25.02 13.99 -4.59
CA ALA A 311 -24.62 12.61 -4.81
C ALA A 311 -25.73 11.62 -4.44
N VAL A 312 -26.39 11.82 -3.29
CA VAL A 312 -27.54 11.00 -2.85
C VAL A 312 -28.70 11.13 -3.83
N TYR A 313 -28.97 12.34 -4.33
CA TYR A 313 -30.02 12.57 -5.31
C TYR A 313 -29.75 11.83 -6.62
N VAL A 314 -28.54 11.95 -7.18
CA VAL A 314 -28.15 11.25 -8.42
C VAL A 314 -28.23 9.73 -8.26
N ALA A 315 -27.85 9.19 -7.10
CA ALA A 315 -27.97 7.76 -6.82
C ALA A 315 -29.44 7.30 -6.83
N LYS A 316 -30.32 8.04 -6.15
CA LYS A 316 -31.77 7.75 -6.11
C LYS A 316 -32.44 7.83 -7.48
N VAL A 317 -32.04 8.79 -8.33
CA VAL A 317 -32.60 8.94 -9.68
C VAL A 317 -32.21 7.77 -10.59
N ARG A 318 -31.05 7.15 -10.38
CA ARG A 318 -30.58 6.00 -11.16
C ARG A 318 -31.19 4.66 -10.74
N GLU A 319 -31.79 4.58 -9.55
CA GLU A 319 -32.44 3.36 -9.02
C GLU A 319 -33.91 3.22 -9.41
N LYS A 320 -34.54 4.26 -9.99
CA LYS A 320 -35.86 4.13 -10.59
C LYS A 320 -35.71 3.50 -12.00
N PRO A 321 -36.22 2.27 -12.22
CA PRO A 321 -36.16 1.60 -13.52
C PRO A 321 -36.99 2.34 -14.59
#